data_AF-A0AAV1CD30-F1
#
_entry.id   AF-A0AAV1CD30-F1
#
_cell.length_a   1.000
_cell.length_b   1.000
_cell.length_c   1.000
_cell.angle_alpha   90.00
_cell.angle_beta   90.00
_cell.angle_gamma   90.00
#
_symmetry.space_group_name_H-M   'P 1'
#
loop_
_entity.id
_entity.type
_entity.pdbx_description
1 polymer ?
#
loop_
_entity_poly.entity_id
_entity_poly.type
_entity_poly.pdbx_seq_one_letter_code
_entity_poly.pdbx_strand_id
1 'polypeptide(L)'
;MIMGASVSTVYYNLKLRHPTLDMPVIDYDLAVLIQPMLMMGISIGVAFNVVFADWMVTVLLIILFLGTSTKAFLRGVETWKKETIMKKEAAKRLEANSNGQGEAEYKLLPSGPGNDTQKEPVEPEVSIIENVSWNEFGLLSFVWIAFLVLQIVKNHTTTCSAIYWVVNLLQIPVSLGVSSYEAINLYKGTRTIASKGDAGTNLKAHQLVTYCFFGVLAGVVGGLLGLGGGFIMGPLFLELGVPPQVSSATATFAMMFSSSMSVVEYYLLKRFPVPYALYFIAVATVAAFIGQHVVRRFILLLGRASLIIFILAFTIFVSAISLGGVGISNMIGKIERHEYMGFENLCRYKG
;
A
#
# COMPACT_ATOMS: atom_id res chain seq x y z
N MET A 1 7.09 -8.07 -10.08
CA MET A 1 7.86 -7.89 -8.84
C MET A 1 6.97 -7.47 -7.68
N ILE A 2 6.34 -6.29 -7.72
CA ILE A 2 5.51 -5.74 -6.63
C ILE A 2 4.31 -6.63 -6.27
N MET A 3 3.65 -7.22 -7.27
CA MET A 3 2.57 -8.19 -7.04
C MET A 3 3.02 -9.37 -6.16
N GLY A 4 4.17 -9.97 -6.44
CA GLY A 4 4.69 -11.09 -5.63
C GLY A 4 5.04 -10.68 -4.20
N ALA A 5 5.69 -9.52 -4.04
CA ALA A 5 6.04 -8.99 -2.72
C ALA A 5 4.81 -8.62 -1.87
N SER A 6 3.79 -8.01 -2.49
CA SER A 6 2.54 -7.65 -1.80
C SER A 6 1.74 -8.89 -1.40
N VAL A 7 1.64 -9.92 -2.25
CA VAL A 7 1.00 -11.21 -1.89
C VAL A 7 1.68 -11.83 -0.67
N SER A 8 3.01 -11.90 -0.65
CA SER A 8 3.75 -12.43 0.51
C SER A 8 3.50 -11.62 1.79
N THR A 9 3.43 -10.29 1.67
CA THR A 9 3.25 -9.42 2.82
C THR A 9 1.80 -9.45 3.33
N VAL A 10 0.82 -9.53 2.44
CA VAL A 10 -0.60 -9.74 2.79
C VAL A 10 -0.77 -11.07 3.51
N TYR A 11 -0.17 -12.14 3.01
CA TYR A 11 -0.19 -13.44 3.68
C TYR A 11 0.32 -13.36 5.13
N TYR A 12 1.36 -12.56 5.36
CA TYR A 12 1.87 -12.31 6.71
C TYR A 12 0.89 -11.48 7.56
N ASN A 13 0.38 -10.38 7.00
CA ASN A 13 -0.57 -9.49 7.69
C ASN A 13 -1.89 -10.19 8.05
N LEU A 14 -2.34 -11.16 7.25
CA LEU A 14 -3.53 -11.95 7.53
C LEU A 14 -3.39 -12.86 8.76
N LYS A 15 -2.17 -13.12 9.24
CA LYS A 15 -1.93 -13.84 10.49
C LYS A 15 -1.92 -12.94 11.73
N LEU A 16 -1.94 -11.63 11.55
CA LEU A 16 -1.84 -10.65 12.62
C LEU A 16 -3.22 -10.10 13.00
N ARG A 17 -3.43 -9.84 14.29
CA ARG A 17 -4.60 -9.11 14.83
C ARG A 17 -4.22 -7.71 15.31
N HIS A 18 -5.23 -6.86 15.39
CA HIS A 18 -5.07 -5.47 15.84
C HIS A 18 -4.51 -5.43 17.28
N PRO A 19 -3.56 -4.53 17.61
CA PRO A 19 -2.90 -4.52 18.93
C PRO A 19 -3.84 -4.22 20.11
N THR A 20 -4.98 -3.55 19.84
CA THR A 20 -5.89 -3.06 20.88
C THR A 20 -7.36 -3.46 20.69
N LEU A 21 -7.72 -4.06 19.56
CA LEU A 21 -9.12 -4.40 19.22
C LEU A 21 -9.15 -5.85 18.73
N ASP A 22 -10.22 -6.59 19.02
CA ASP A 22 -10.34 -7.98 18.58
C ASP A 22 -10.82 -8.07 17.12
N MET A 23 -9.99 -7.57 16.20
CA MET A 23 -10.29 -7.45 14.77
C MET A 23 -9.03 -7.67 13.92
N PRO A 24 -9.18 -7.93 12.60
CA PRO A 24 -8.06 -8.03 11.68
C PRO A 24 -7.23 -6.73 11.61
N VAL A 25 -5.93 -6.85 11.34
CA VAL A 25 -5.07 -5.67 11.11
C VAL A 25 -5.43 -4.95 9.81
N ILE A 26 -6.02 -5.65 8.84
CA ILE A 26 -6.49 -5.06 7.58
C ILE A 26 -7.88 -4.48 7.79
N ASP A 27 -8.02 -3.18 7.51
CA ASP A 27 -9.31 -2.49 7.50
C ASP A 27 -9.99 -2.70 6.14
N TYR A 28 -10.88 -3.70 6.09
CA TYR A 28 -11.55 -4.11 4.86
C TYR A 28 -12.59 -3.10 4.38
N ASP A 29 -13.27 -2.37 5.27
CA ASP A 29 -14.25 -1.34 4.88
C ASP A 29 -13.55 -0.17 4.19
N LEU A 30 -12.39 0.25 4.70
CA LEU A 30 -11.54 1.25 4.04
C LEU A 30 -11.01 0.75 2.69
N ALA A 31 -10.66 -0.54 2.58
CA ALA A 31 -10.23 -1.14 1.33
C ALA A 31 -11.36 -1.18 0.30
N VAL A 32 -12.57 -1.62 0.67
CA VAL A 32 -13.75 -1.68 -0.22
C VAL A 32 -14.14 -0.30 -0.72
N LEU A 33 -14.02 0.73 0.12
CA LEU A 33 -14.31 2.11 -0.28
C LEU A 33 -13.38 2.61 -1.39
N ILE A 34 -12.06 2.39 -1.23
CA ILE A 34 -11.03 3.06 -2.03
C ILE A 34 -10.54 2.20 -3.20
N GLN A 35 -10.51 0.87 -3.06
CA GLN A 35 -9.97 -0.03 -4.06
C GLN A 35 -10.65 0.09 -5.43
N PRO A 36 -11.99 0.17 -5.56
CA PRO A 36 -12.63 0.28 -6.87
C PRO A 36 -12.26 1.59 -7.61
N MET A 37 -12.17 2.70 -6.87
CA MET A 37 -11.70 3.99 -7.40
C MET A 37 -10.24 3.94 -7.83
N LEU A 38 -9.41 3.26 -7.04
CA LEU A 38 -8.00 3.06 -7.35
C LEU A 38 -7.81 2.19 -8.60
N MET A 39 -8.61 1.14 -8.80
CA MET A 39 -8.57 0.31 -10.02
C MET A 39 -9.03 1.08 -11.25
N MET A 40 -10.05 1.94 -11.13
CA MET A 40 -10.44 2.87 -12.20
C MET A 40 -9.27 3.80 -12.56
N GLY A 41 -8.62 4.38 -11.55
CA GLY A 41 -7.44 5.22 -11.75
C GLY A 41 -6.31 4.48 -12.47
N ILE A 42 -6.07 3.20 -12.16
CA ILE A 42 -5.02 2.40 -12.80
C ILE A 42 -5.26 2.25 -14.31
N SER A 43 -6.47 1.91 -14.73
CA SER A 43 -6.84 1.81 -16.15
C SER A 43 -6.56 3.12 -16.91
N ILE A 44 -6.86 4.27 -16.28
CA ILE A 44 -6.55 5.60 -16.83
C ILE A 44 -5.04 5.84 -16.85
N GLY A 45 -4.34 5.51 -15.77
CA GLY A 45 -2.88 5.68 -15.64
C GLY A 45 -2.09 4.87 -16.66
N VAL A 46 -2.50 3.62 -16.91
CA VAL A 46 -1.88 2.76 -17.94
C VAL A 46 -2.16 3.30 -19.34
N ALA A 47 -3.37 3.82 -19.60
CA ALA A 47 -3.65 4.51 -20.86
C ALA A 47 -2.74 5.73 -21.05
N PHE A 48 -2.52 6.54 -20.00
CA PHE A 48 -1.56 7.64 -20.03
C PHE A 48 -0.11 7.19 -20.17
N ASN A 49 0.27 6.03 -19.63
CA ASN A 49 1.62 5.49 -19.84
C ASN A 49 1.91 5.22 -21.32
N VAL A 50 0.90 4.80 -22.08
CA VAL A 50 1.04 4.59 -23.52
C VAL A 50 1.14 5.92 -24.27
N VAL A 51 0.43 6.97 -23.82
CA VAL A 51 0.40 8.26 -24.52
C VAL A 51 1.61 9.13 -24.19
N PHE A 52 2.03 9.15 -22.92
CA PHE A 52 3.08 10.03 -22.44
C PHE A 52 4.46 9.57 -22.90
N ALA A 53 5.31 10.56 -23.18
CA ALA A 53 6.69 10.29 -23.52
C ALA A 53 7.46 9.68 -22.33
N ASP A 54 8.37 8.76 -22.62
CA ASP A 54 9.17 8.04 -21.61
C ASP A 54 9.89 8.99 -20.63
N TRP A 55 10.35 10.14 -21.11
CA TRP A 55 11.04 11.13 -20.28
C TRP A 55 10.11 11.75 -19.24
N MET A 56 8.83 11.96 -19.55
CA MET A 56 7.86 12.51 -18.61
C MET A 56 7.60 11.52 -17.47
N VAL A 57 7.42 10.24 -17.81
CA VAL A 57 7.23 9.17 -16.82
C VAL A 57 8.46 9.04 -15.94
N THR A 58 9.65 9.13 -16.52
CA THR A 58 10.93 9.09 -15.80
C THR A 58 11.07 10.28 -14.85
N VAL A 59 10.80 11.50 -15.31
CA VAL A 59 10.83 12.71 -14.47
C VAL A 59 9.83 12.62 -13.33
N LEU A 60 8.62 12.15 -13.61
CA LEU A 60 7.59 11.94 -12.58
C LEU A 60 8.04 10.91 -11.53
N LEU A 61 8.63 9.80 -11.95
CA LEU A 61 9.18 8.77 -11.06
C LEU A 61 10.27 9.35 -10.15
N ILE A 62 11.21 10.13 -10.71
CA ILE A 62 12.27 10.78 -9.94
C ILE A 62 11.67 11.73 -8.89
N ILE A 63 10.73 12.59 -9.27
CA ILE A 63 10.08 13.54 -8.35
C ILE A 63 9.38 12.78 -7.23
N LEU A 64 8.63 11.72 -7.56
CA LEU A 64 7.90 10.93 -6.56
C LEU A 64 8.84 10.19 -5.62
N PHE A 65 9.91 9.57 -6.12
CA PHE A 65 10.85 8.84 -5.27
C PHE A 65 11.69 9.78 -4.38
N LEU A 66 12.12 10.94 -4.90
CA LEU A 66 12.80 11.94 -4.07
C LEU A 66 11.86 12.54 -3.02
N GLY A 67 10.61 12.85 -3.39
CA GLY A 67 9.61 13.38 -2.47
C GLY A 67 9.25 12.38 -1.36
N THR A 68 8.98 11.12 -1.74
CA THR A 68 8.67 10.06 -0.78
C THR A 68 9.86 9.72 0.12
N SER A 69 11.07 9.64 -0.44
CA SER A 69 12.31 9.43 0.33
C SER A 69 12.53 10.55 1.35
N THR A 70 12.37 11.80 0.93
CA THR A 70 12.55 12.97 1.82
C THR A 70 11.51 12.96 2.94
N LYS A 71 10.22 12.72 2.61
CA LYS A 71 9.14 12.60 3.61
C LYS A 71 9.39 11.44 4.57
N ALA A 72 9.85 10.29 4.07
CA ALA A 72 10.19 9.13 4.90
C ALA A 72 11.37 9.42 5.84
N PHE A 73 12.41 10.10 5.35
CA PHE A 73 13.55 10.51 6.17
C PHE A 73 13.13 11.48 7.29
N LEU A 74 12.35 12.51 6.96
CA LEU A 74 11.84 13.46 7.95
C LEU A 74 11.00 12.76 9.04
N ARG A 75 10.10 11.84 8.64
CA ARG A 75 9.35 11.02 9.59
C ARG A 75 10.24 10.07 10.41
N GLY A 76 11.30 9.55 9.81
CA GLY A 76 12.33 8.77 10.50
C GLY A 76 12.98 9.57 11.63
N VAL A 77 13.37 10.83 11.34
CA VAL A 77 13.94 11.76 12.32
C VAL A 77 12.94 12.11 13.44
N GLU A 78 11.68 12.42 13.08
CA GLU A 78 10.64 12.69 14.07
C GLU A 78 10.39 11.49 15.00
N THR A 79 10.31 10.30 14.42
CA THR A 79 10.09 9.05 15.16
C THR A 79 11.29 8.74 16.06
N TRP A 80 12.51 8.91 15.56
CA TRP A 80 13.73 8.77 16.35
C TRP A 80 13.75 9.72 17.54
N LYS A 81 13.34 10.98 17.34
CA LYS A 81 13.26 11.97 18.42
C LYS A 81 12.25 11.56 19.48
N LYS A 82 11.05 11.09 19.08
CA LYS A 82 10.02 10.58 20.00
C LYS A 82 10.51 9.36 20.78
N GLU A 83 11.10 8.37 20.11
CA GLU A 83 11.66 7.18 20.75
C GLU A 83 12.78 7.53 21.73
N THR A 84 13.63 8.51 21.39
CA THR A 84 14.72 8.97 22.26
C THR A 84 14.18 9.69 23.50
N ILE A 85 13.12 10.50 23.37
CA ILE A 85 12.44 11.14 24.50
C ILE A 85 11.82 10.07 25.41
N MET A 86 11.06 9.11 24.85
CA MET A 86 10.44 8.04 25.64
C MET A 86 11.48 7.18 26.38
N LYS A 87 12.60 6.83 25.75
CA LYS A 87 13.70 6.11 26.43
C LYS A 87 14.34 6.95 27.53
N LYS A 88 14.50 8.27 27.33
CA LYS A 88 15.03 9.17 28.35
C LYS A 88 14.06 9.33 29.53
N GLU A 89 12.75 9.40 29.28
CA GLU A 89 11.71 9.42 30.33
C GLU A 89 11.63 8.10 31.08
N ALA A 90 11.72 6.96 30.38
CA ALA A 90 11.79 5.64 31.02
C ALA A 90 13.04 5.50 31.91
N ALA A 91 14.21 5.94 31.43
CA ALA A 91 15.44 5.97 32.22
C ALA A 91 15.31 6.87 33.46
N LYS A 92 14.73 8.07 33.32
CA LYS A 92 14.45 8.96 34.46
C LYS A 92 13.47 8.35 35.46
N ARG A 93 12.46 7.61 35.01
CA ARG A 93 11.52 6.89 35.90
C ARG A 93 12.19 5.73 36.64
N LEU A 94 13.11 5.03 35.99
CA LEU A 94 13.95 4.00 36.61
C LEU A 94 14.88 4.60 37.67
N GLU A 95 15.52 5.74 37.39
CA GLU A 95 16.38 6.46 38.34
C GLU A 95 15.58 7.08 39.51
N ALA A 96 14.38 7.60 39.24
CA ALA A 96 13.49 8.09 40.29
C ALA A 96 13.00 6.97 41.22
N ASN A 97 12.76 5.78 40.67
CA ASN A 97 12.44 4.59 41.46
C ASN A 97 13.66 4.01 42.22
N SER A 98 14.90 4.22 41.75
CA SER A 98 16.10 3.78 42.48
C SER A 98 16.51 4.74 43.60
N ASN A 99 16.20 6.03 43.47
CA ASN A 99 16.57 7.06 44.45
C ASN A 99 15.51 7.32 45.52
N GLY A 100 14.37 6.62 45.47
CA GLY A 100 13.28 6.71 46.45
C GLY A 100 13.21 5.49 47.37
N GLN A 101 14.07 5.41 48.39
CA GLN A 101 13.75 4.64 49.59
C GLN A 101 12.98 5.56 50.56
N GLY A 102 11.65 5.38 50.63
CA GLY A 102 10.77 6.07 51.57
C GLY A 102 9.28 5.93 51.21
N GLU A 103 8.67 4.84 51.64
CA GLU A 103 7.23 4.59 51.87
C GLU A 103 6.18 5.11 50.86
N ALA A 104 5.71 4.21 49.99
CA ALA A 104 4.28 4.02 49.73
C ALA A 104 4.06 2.62 49.14
N GLU A 105 3.53 1.73 49.97
CA GLU A 105 3.02 0.41 49.63
C GLU A 105 1.94 0.52 48.54
N TYR A 106 2.22 0.00 47.34
CA TYR A 106 1.18 -0.40 46.39
C TYR A 106 1.25 -1.93 46.25
N LYS A 107 0.17 -2.58 46.69
CA LYS A 107 -0.05 -4.03 46.69
C LYS A 107 0.42 -4.71 45.41
N LEU A 108 1.46 -5.54 45.53
CA LEU A 108 1.70 -6.66 44.63
C LEU A 108 0.56 -7.69 44.82
N LEU A 109 -0.11 -8.04 43.73
CA LEU A 109 -0.95 -9.24 43.68
C LEU A 109 -0.02 -10.48 43.75
N PRO A 110 -0.43 -11.55 44.46
CA PRO A 110 0.49 -12.56 44.97
C PRO A 110 1.04 -13.47 43.88
N SER A 111 2.35 -13.73 43.94
CA SER A 111 2.97 -14.86 43.26
C SER A 111 2.55 -16.19 43.90
N GLY A 112 2.17 -17.15 43.07
CA GLY A 112 2.19 -18.59 43.36
C GLY A 112 3.10 -19.30 42.34
N PRO A 113 3.73 -20.43 42.70
CA PRO A 113 5.10 -20.74 42.26
C PRO A 113 5.18 -21.74 41.10
N GLY A 114 6.29 -21.69 40.36
CA GLY A 114 6.87 -22.88 39.74
C GLY A 114 7.13 -22.80 38.25
N ASN A 115 8.42 -22.58 37.92
CA ASN A 115 9.18 -23.03 36.76
C ASN A 115 8.71 -22.76 35.31
N ASP A 116 9.72 -22.31 34.56
CA ASP A 116 9.95 -22.49 33.14
C ASP A 116 9.35 -21.47 32.16
N THR A 117 10.29 -20.67 31.63
CA THR A 117 10.28 -19.96 30.34
C THR A 117 9.36 -18.74 30.28
N GLN A 118 9.98 -17.55 30.40
CA GLN A 118 9.44 -16.33 29.80
C GLN A 118 9.23 -16.60 28.29
N LYS A 119 8.01 -16.99 27.93
CA LYS A 119 7.52 -16.84 26.56
C LYS A 119 7.20 -15.36 26.37
N GLU A 120 7.80 -14.80 25.33
CA GLU A 120 7.51 -13.49 24.74
C GLU A 120 6.00 -13.22 24.67
N PRO A 121 5.53 -11.96 24.53
CA PRO A 121 4.19 -11.71 24.04
C PRO A 121 4.15 -12.18 22.58
N VAL A 122 3.90 -13.47 22.39
CA VAL A 122 3.57 -14.05 21.10
C VAL A 122 2.23 -13.43 20.74
N GLU A 123 2.22 -12.46 19.82
CA GLU A 123 0.99 -12.05 19.13
C GLU A 123 0.30 -13.34 18.70
N PRO A 124 -0.92 -13.65 19.17
CA PRO A 124 -1.53 -14.95 18.93
C PRO A 124 -1.69 -15.13 17.41
N GLU A 125 -0.89 -16.03 16.82
CA GLU A 125 -1.04 -16.41 15.42
C GLU A 125 -2.41 -17.09 15.27
N VAL A 126 -3.37 -16.36 14.71
CA VAL A 126 -4.72 -16.86 14.47
C VAL A 126 -4.80 -17.53 13.09
N SER A 127 -5.75 -18.46 12.96
CA SER A 127 -6.02 -19.12 11.67
C SER A 127 -6.41 -18.08 10.61
N ILE A 128 -5.76 -18.13 9.43
CA ILE A 128 -5.96 -17.17 8.33
C ILE A 128 -7.44 -17.04 7.95
N ILE A 129 -8.17 -18.16 7.98
CA ILE A 129 -9.57 -18.24 7.55
C ILE A 129 -10.50 -17.47 8.49
N GLU A 130 -10.14 -17.38 9.77
CA GLU A 130 -10.93 -16.72 10.81
C GLU A 130 -10.65 -15.21 10.87
N ASN A 131 -9.53 -14.76 10.31
CA ASN A 131 -9.13 -13.35 10.26
C ASN A 131 -9.53 -12.65 8.94
N VAL A 132 -10.12 -13.38 7.99
CA VAL A 132 -10.58 -12.84 6.71
C VAL A 132 -12.06 -12.47 6.80
N SER A 133 -12.39 -11.23 6.45
CA SER A 133 -13.78 -10.81 6.32
C SER A 133 -14.30 -11.16 4.91
N TRP A 134 -14.94 -12.32 4.81
CA TRP A 134 -15.29 -12.95 3.54
C TRP A 134 -16.25 -12.12 2.66
N ASN A 135 -17.12 -11.31 3.27
CA ASN A 135 -18.06 -10.47 2.52
C ASN A 135 -17.32 -9.34 1.78
N GLU A 136 -16.44 -8.63 2.47
CA GLU A 136 -15.67 -7.51 1.93
C GLU A 136 -14.61 -8.02 0.94
N PHE A 137 -13.92 -9.10 1.28
CA PHE A 137 -12.99 -9.77 0.37
C PHE A 137 -13.70 -10.26 -0.90
N GLY A 138 -14.92 -10.78 -0.76
CA GLY A 138 -15.78 -11.17 -1.88
C GLY A 138 -16.14 -10.00 -2.79
N LEU A 139 -16.55 -8.86 -2.22
CA LEU A 139 -16.83 -7.63 -2.96
C LEU A 139 -15.61 -7.11 -3.72
N LEU A 140 -14.44 -7.09 -3.08
CA LEU A 140 -13.18 -6.68 -3.71
C LEU A 140 -12.78 -7.61 -4.86
N SER A 141 -12.89 -8.92 -4.64
CA SER A 141 -12.61 -9.93 -5.66
C SER A 141 -13.59 -9.82 -6.83
N PHE A 142 -14.87 -9.56 -6.56
CA PHE A 142 -15.88 -9.31 -7.60
C PHE A 142 -15.53 -8.09 -8.46
N VAL A 143 -15.20 -6.96 -7.84
CA VAL A 143 -14.76 -5.75 -8.57
C VAL A 143 -13.53 -6.05 -9.42
N TRP A 144 -12.55 -6.76 -8.84
CA TRP A 144 -11.32 -7.09 -9.55
C TRP A 144 -11.58 -7.99 -10.77
N ILE A 145 -12.40 -9.03 -10.62
CA ILE A 145 -12.79 -9.92 -11.73
C ILE A 145 -13.57 -9.14 -12.79
N ALA A 146 -14.51 -8.28 -12.40
CA ALA A 146 -15.26 -7.46 -13.34
C ALA A 146 -14.33 -6.55 -14.16
N PHE A 147 -13.38 -5.89 -13.51
CA PHE A 147 -12.37 -5.07 -14.19
C PHE A 147 -11.48 -5.90 -15.12
N LEU A 148 -11.03 -7.08 -14.68
CA LEU A 148 -10.23 -7.99 -15.49
C LEU A 148 -10.99 -8.42 -16.75
N VAL A 149 -12.27 -8.80 -16.63
CA VAL A 149 -13.11 -9.17 -17.78
C VAL A 149 -13.25 -7.98 -18.73
N LEU A 150 -13.51 -6.78 -18.21
CA LEU A 150 -13.60 -5.56 -19.03
C LEU A 150 -12.29 -5.28 -19.78
N GLN A 151 -11.11 -5.45 -19.15
CA GLN A 151 -9.84 -5.25 -19.85
C GLN A 151 -9.55 -6.31 -20.90
N ILE A 152 -9.90 -7.57 -20.65
CA ILE A 152 -9.76 -8.65 -21.65
C ILE A 152 -10.64 -8.35 -22.86
N VAL A 153 -11.92 -8.00 -22.63
CA VAL A 153 -12.85 -7.61 -23.72
C VAL A 153 -12.32 -6.38 -24.47
N LYS A 154 -11.78 -5.39 -23.76
CA LYS A 154 -11.15 -4.21 -24.37
C LYS A 154 -10.01 -4.59 -25.31
N ASN A 155 -9.18 -5.57 -24.93
CA ASN A 155 -8.06 -6.03 -25.73
C ASN A 155 -8.48 -6.77 -27.02
N HIS A 156 -9.63 -7.44 -27.02
CA HIS A 156 -10.19 -8.08 -28.22
C HIS A 156 -10.89 -7.09 -29.16
N THR A 157 -11.15 -5.86 -28.69
CA THR A 157 -11.83 -4.82 -29.47
C THR A 157 -10.81 -4.00 -30.26
N THR A 158 -11.19 -3.51 -31.44
CA THR A 158 -10.35 -2.58 -32.20
C THR A 158 -10.13 -1.27 -31.45
N THR A 159 -8.88 -0.80 -31.41
CA THR A 159 -8.51 0.44 -30.73
C THR A 159 -9.32 1.62 -31.29
N CYS A 160 -9.84 2.45 -30.39
CA CYS A 160 -10.66 3.63 -30.72
C CYS A 160 -12.01 3.37 -31.43
N SER A 161 -12.54 2.14 -31.38
CA SER A 161 -13.92 1.83 -31.79
C SER A 161 -14.96 2.31 -30.76
N ALA A 162 -16.22 2.46 -31.15
CA ALA A 162 -17.31 2.78 -30.23
C ALA A 162 -17.41 1.76 -29.07
N ILE A 163 -17.17 0.48 -29.36
CA ILE A 163 -17.17 -0.60 -28.36
C ILE A 163 -16.02 -0.41 -27.35
N TYR A 164 -14.86 0.08 -27.79
CA TYR A 164 -13.72 0.37 -26.90
C TYR A 164 -14.09 1.42 -25.85
N TRP A 165 -14.74 2.50 -26.28
CA TRP A 165 -15.19 3.56 -25.38
C TRP A 165 -16.32 3.09 -24.46
N VAL A 166 -17.25 2.27 -24.94
CA VAL A 166 -18.30 1.67 -24.11
C VAL A 166 -17.69 0.80 -23.00
N VAL A 167 -16.72 -0.06 -23.33
CA VAL A 167 -16.04 -0.92 -22.34
C VAL A 167 -15.26 -0.10 -21.31
N ASN A 168 -14.63 1.00 -21.73
CA ASN A 168 -13.94 1.91 -20.82
C ASN A 168 -14.94 2.63 -19.88
N LEU A 169 -16.04 3.16 -20.45
CA LEU A 169 -17.09 3.82 -19.67
C LEU A 169 -17.81 2.85 -18.73
N LEU A 170 -17.89 1.57 -19.06
CA LEU A 170 -18.49 0.54 -18.20
C LEU A 170 -17.69 0.28 -16.91
N GLN A 171 -16.41 0.65 -16.85
CA GLN A 171 -15.62 0.58 -15.60
C GLN A 171 -16.11 1.60 -14.55
N ILE A 172 -16.68 2.72 -15.00
CA ILE A 172 -17.17 3.81 -14.15
C ILE A 172 -18.36 3.37 -13.27
N PRO A 173 -19.46 2.80 -13.79
CA PRO A 173 -20.58 2.36 -12.96
C PRO A 173 -20.20 1.21 -12.04
N VAL A 174 -19.29 0.30 -12.45
CA VAL A 174 -18.84 -0.81 -11.59
C VAL A 174 -18.12 -0.27 -10.34
N SER A 175 -17.18 0.66 -10.54
CA SER A 175 -16.42 1.24 -9.44
C SER A 175 -17.24 2.22 -8.60
N LEU A 176 -17.99 3.13 -9.22
CA LEU A 176 -18.88 4.06 -8.51
C LEU A 176 -19.97 3.30 -7.75
N GLY A 177 -20.52 2.24 -8.31
CA GLY A 177 -21.56 1.42 -7.66
C GLY A 177 -21.08 0.83 -6.35
N VAL A 178 -19.94 0.13 -6.35
CA VAL A 178 -19.41 -0.52 -5.14
C VAL A 178 -18.89 0.50 -4.13
N SER A 179 -18.15 1.52 -4.56
CA SER A 179 -17.67 2.56 -3.64
C SER A 179 -18.81 3.40 -3.06
N SER A 180 -19.87 3.66 -3.82
CA SER A 180 -21.04 4.40 -3.32
C SER A 180 -21.90 3.55 -2.40
N TYR A 181 -22.05 2.24 -2.67
CA TYR A 181 -22.68 1.30 -1.74
C TYR A 181 -22.00 1.34 -0.37
N GLU A 182 -20.67 1.24 -0.34
CA GLU A 182 -19.92 1.28 0.92
C GLU A 182 -19.95 2.68 1.56
N ALA A 183 -19.82 3.74 0.77
CA ALA A 183 -19.93 5.11 1.27
C ALA A 183 -21.30 5.39 1.91
N ILE A 184 -22.39 4.86 1.37
CA ILE A 184 -23.74 4.99 1.94
C ILE A 184 -23.85 4.21 3.26
N ASN A 185 -23.29 2.99 3.33
CA ASN A 185 -23.29 2.18 4.55
C ASN A 185 -22.48 2.85 5.68
N LEU A 186 -21.33 3.45 5.34
CA LEU A 186 -20.51 4.23 6.26
C LEU A 186 -21.19 5.53 6.69
N TYR A 187 -21.87 6.23 5.77
CA TYR A 187 -22.59 7.47 6.08
C TYR A 187 -23.82 7.24 6.95
N LYS A 188 -24.56 6.15 6.74
CA LYS A 188 -25.71 5.76 7.57
C LYS A 188 -25.32 5.21 8.95
N GLY A 189 -24.02 5.04 9.22
CA GLY A 189 -23.51 4.46 10.46
C GLY A 189 -23.79 2.97 10.63
N THR A 190 -24.21 2.28 9.56
CA THR A 190 -24.41 0.82 9.56
C THR A 190 -23.06 0.08 9.59
N ARG A 191 -22.00 0.73 9.09
CA ARG A 191 -20.61 0.30 9.20
C ARG A 191 -19.76 1.44 9.76
N THR A 192 -18.73 1.10 10.54
CA THR A 192 -17.78 2.06 11.10
C THR A 192 -16.37 1.64 10.73
N ILE A 193 -15.51 2.61 10.40
CA ILE A 193 -14.08 2.36 10.20
C ILE A 193 -13.52 1.99 11.57
N ALA A 194 -13.49 0.70 11.87
CA ALA A 194 -13.18 0.17 13.19
C ALA A 194 -11.78 0.58 13.67
N SER A 195 -10.88 0.91 12.74
CA SER A 195 -9.54 1.41 13.05
C SER A 195 -9.48 2.85 13.61
N LYS A 196 -10.55 3.66 13.48
CA LYS A 196 -10.56 5.08 13.90
C LYS A 196 -11.07 5.32 15.32
N GLY A 197 -11.56 4.29 16.02
CA GLY A 197 -12.13 4.40 17.37
C GLY A 197 -13.36 5.33 17.46
N ASP A 198 -13.75 5.71 18.69
CA ASP A 198 -14.93 6.57 18.99
C ASP A 198 -14.86 8.00 18.38
N ALA A 199 -13.71 8.40 17.83
CA ALA A 199 -13.53 9.68 17.14
C ALA A 199 -14.15 9.73 15.73
N GLY A 200 -14.77 8.63 15.26
CA GLY A 200 -15.21 8.42 13.88
C GLY A 200 -16.71 8.51 13.58
N THR A 201 -17.58 8.86 14.54
CA THR A 201 -19.05 8.73 14.37
C THR A 201 -19.70 9.72 13.39
N ASN A 202 -18.95 10.70 12.85
CA ASN A 202 -19.45 11.65 11.84
C ASN A 202 -18.51 11.78 10.64
N LEU A 203 -18.37 10.73 9.84
CA LEU A 203 -17.75 10.83 8.51
C LEU A 203 -18.64 11.70 7.62
N LYS A 204 -18.21 12.94 7.38
CA LYS A 204 -18.93 13.87 6.49
C LYS A 204 -18.85 13.36 5.04
N ALA A 205 -19.92 13.53 4.27
CA ALA A 205 -19.94 13.18 2.85
C ALA A 205 -18.74 13.75 2.06
N HIS A 206 -18.29 14.97 2.40
CA HIS A 206 -17.09 15.58 1.83
C HIS A 206 -15.82 14.74 2.03
N GLN A 207 -15.65 14.09 3.19
CA GLN A 207 -14.48 13.24 3.47
C GLN A 207 -14.50 11.97 2.61
N LEU A 208 -15.67 11.33 2.47
CA LEU A 208 -15.85 10.16 1.61
C LEU A 208 -15.52 10.48 0.14
N VAL A 209 -16.05 11.59 -0.38
CA VAL A 209 -15.74 12.06 -1.74
C VAL A 209 -14.24 12.35 -1.91
N THR A 210 -13.63 12.97 -0.89
CA THR A 210 -12.18 13.22 -0.88
C THR A 210 -11.39 11.91 -0.94
N TYR A 211 -11.80 10.87 -0.23
CA TYR A 211 -11.13 9.57 -0.24
C TYR A 211 -11.23 8.90 -1.61
N CYS A 212 -12.41 8.93 -2.24
CA CYS A 212 -12.59 8.44 -3.61
C CYS A 212 -11.70 9.19 -4.61
N PHE A 213 -11.63 10.53 -4.50
CA PHE A 213 -10.79 11.35 -5.37
C PHE A 213 -9.29 11.00 -5.24
N PHE A 214 -8.78 10.91 -4.00
CA PHE A 214 -7.40 10.45 -3.78
C PHE A 214 -7.18 9.00 -4.23
N GLY A 215 -8.21 8.16 -4.13
CA GLY A 215 -8.27 6.81 -4.69
C GLY A 215 -7.95 6.81 -6.19
N VAL A 216 -8.71 7.57 -6.96
CA VAL A 216 -8.51 7.71 -8.42
C VAL A 216 -7.12 8.29 -8.71
N LEU A 217 -6.70 9.37 -8.03
CA LEU A 217 -5.41 10.00 -8.27
C LEU A 217 -4.24 9.05 -8.00
N ALA A 218 -4.28 8.33 -6.88
CA ALA A 218 -3.30 7.32 -6.54
C ALA A 218 -3.29 6.16 -7.54
N GLY A 219 -4.47 5.78 -8.04
CA GLY A 219 -4.61 4.83 -9.13
C GLY A 219 -3.96 5.30 -10.43
N VAL A 220 -4.20 6.55 -10.84
CA VAL A 220 -3.60 7.14 -12.06
C VAL A 220 -2.09 7.14 -11.97
N VAL A 221 -1.52 7.64 -10.87
CA VAL A 221 -0.07 7.64 -10.67
C VAL A 221 0.46 6.21 -10.55
N GLY A 222 -0.25 5.35 -9.83
CA GLY A 222 0.11 3.95 -9.62
C GLY A 222 0.11 3.11 -10.90
N GLY A 223 -0.86 3.34 -11.78
CA GLY A 223 -0.99 2.72 -13.09
C GLY A 223 0.05 3.25 -14.06
N LEU A 224 0.27 4.57 -14.08
CA LEU A 224 1.28 5.22 -14.94
C LEU A 224 2.71 4.71 -14.67
N LEU A 225 3.02 4.38 -13.42
CA LEU A 225 4.33 3.87 -13.00
C LEU A 225 4.40 2.34 -12.94
N GLY A 226 3.27 1.63 -13.08
CA GLY A 226 3.20 0.17 -12.88
C GLY A 226 3.48 -0.31 -11.45
N LEU A 227 3.32 0.58 -10.45
CA LEU A 227 3.57 0.27 -9.03
C LEU A 227 2.30 -0.18 -8.27
N GLY A 228 1.10 0.04 -8.83
CA GLY A 228 -0.17 -0.38 -8.23
C GLY A 228 -0.71 0.54 -7.12
N GLY A 229 -0.33 1.82 -7.04
CA GLY A 229 -1.02 2.85 -6.22
C GLY A 229 -0.99 2.72 -4.69
N GLY A 230 -0.71 1.54 -4.13
CA GLY A 230 -0.73 1.28 -2.68
C GLY A 230 0.35 2.04 -1.91
N PHE A 231 1.44 2.44 -2.57
CA PHE A 231 2.50 3.23 -1.95
C PHE A 231 2.05 4.66 -1.61
N ILE A 232 1.01 5.16 -2.31
CA ILE A 232 0.38 6.46 -2.04
C ILE A 232 -0.67 6.31 -0.94
N MET A 233 -1.33 5.14 -0.86
CA MET A 233 -2.37 4.85 0.13
C MET A 233 -1.88 4.87 1.57
N GLY A 234 -0.69 4.32 1.85
CA GLY A 234 -0.14 4.30 3.22
C GLY A 234 -0.04 5.70 3.86
N PRO A 235 0.68 6.66 3.24
CA PRO A 235 0.73 8.04 3.71
C PRO A 235 -0.64 8.71 3.81
N LEU A 236 -1.52 8.46 2.83
CA LEU A 236 -2.88 8.99 2.83
C LEU A 236 -3.64 8.53 4.09
N PHE A 237 -3.68 7.23 4.38
CA PHE A 237 -4.38 6.68 5.56
C PHE A 237 -3.82 7.24 6.88
N LEU A 238 -2.52 7.49 6.95
CA LEU A 238 -1.90 8.13 8.11
C LEU A 238 -2.37 9.58 8.31
N GLU A 239 -2.55 10.34 7.22
CA GLU A 239 -3.11 11.70 7.26
C GLU A 239 -4.59 11.71 7.66
N LEU A 240 -5.29 10.60 7.43
CA LEU A 240 -6.69 10.40 7.85
C LEU A 240 -6.84 9.98 9.32
N GLY A 241 -5.73 9.80 10.03
CA GLY A 241 -5.69 9.40 11.44
C GLY A 241 -5.78 7.89 11.68
N VAL A 242 -5.60 7.07 10.64
CA VAL A 242 -5.54 5.60 10.79
C VAL A 242 -4.21 5.22 11.46
N PRO A 243 -4.21 4.36 12.48
CA PRO A 243 -3.01 3.80 13.10
C PRO A 243 -2.00 3.27 12.05
N PRO A 244 -0.67 3.49 12.24
CA PRO A 244 0.33 3.11 11.25
C PRO A 244 0.35 1.62 10.88
N GLN A 245 0.08 0.74 11.83
CA GLN A 245 0.06 -0.71 11.61
C GLN A 245 -1.09 -1.13 10.68
N VAL A 246 -2.29 -0.58 10.91
CA VAL A 246 -3.48 -0.83 10.07
C VAL A 246 -3.34 -0.19 8.71
N SER A 247 -2.91 1.08 8.67
CA SER A 247 -2.65 1.80 7.43
C SER A 247 -1.70 1.03 6.51
N SER A 248 -0.59 0.52 7.06
CA SER A 248 0.39 -0.25 6.29
C SER A 248 -0.19 -1.57 5.77
N ALA A 249 -0.95 -2.30 6.60
CA ALA A 249 -1.55 -3.56 6.20
C ALA A 249 -2.64 -3.37 5.12
N THR A 250 -3.55 -2.43 5.33
CA THR A 250 -4.62 -2.10 4.37
C THR A 250 -4.05 -1.59 3.05
N ALA A 251 -3.02 -0.73 3.08
CA ALA A 251 -2.37 -0.24 1.86
C ALA A 251 -1.67 -1.36 1.08
N THR A 252 -1.05 -2.32 1.77
CA THR A 252 -0.42 -3.50 1.14
C THR A 252 -1.45 -4.45 0.56
N PHE A 253 -2.59 -4.62 1.25
CA PHE A 253 -3.72 -5.39 0.76
C PHE A 253 -4.34 -4.78 -0.50
N ALA A 254 -4.57 -3.46 -0.51
CA ALA A 254 -4.97 -2.72 -1.70
C ALA A 254 -3.93 -2.88 -2.84
N MET A 255 -2.63 -2.79 -2.50
CA MET A 255 -1.51 -2.96 -3.43
C MET A 255 -1.51 -4.32 -4.14
N MET A 256 -1.96 -5.39 -3.48
CA MET A 256 -2.03 -6.73 -4.06
C MET A 256 -3.02 -6.78 -5.24
N PHE A 257 -4.24 -6.26 -5.04
CA PHE A 257 -5.27 -6.23 -6.08
C PHE A 257 -4.94 -5.25 -7.21
N SER A 258 -4.35 -4.12 -6.86
CA SER A 258 -4.04 -3.08 -7.83
C SER A 258 -2.80 -3.39 -8.68
N SER A 259 -1.74 -3.93 -8.08
CA SER A 259 -0.54 -4.31 -8.81
C SER A 259 -0.78 -5.54 -9.69
N SER A 260 -1.64 -6.48 -9.28
CA SER A 260 -2.09 -7.57 -10.15
C SER A 260 -2.87 -7.04 -11.36
N MET A 261 -3.74 -6.05 -11.15
CA MET A 261 -4.45 -5.39 -12.25
C MET A 261 -3.50 -4.70 -13.23
N SER A 262 -2.52 -3.93 -12.73
CA SER A 262 -1.50 -3.30 -13.58
C SER A 262 -0.69 -4.34 -14.38
N VAL A 263 -0.30 -5.47 -13.75
CA VAL A 263 0.41 -6.55 -14.46
C VAL A 263 -0.43 -7.09 -15.62
N VAL A 264 -1.73 -7.32 -15.41
CA VAL A 264 -2.64 -7.77 -16.48
C VAL A 264 -2.73 -6.73 -17.59
N GLU A 265 -2.92 -5.45 -17.27
CA GLU A 265 -3.04 -4.39 -18.28
C GLU A 265 -1.75 -4.22 -19.10
N TYR A 266 -0.58 -4.23 -18.44
CA TYR A 266 0.71 -4.17 -19.13
C TYR A 266 1.04 -5.45 -19.92
N TYR A 267 0.53 -6.60 -19.48
CA TYR A 267 0.63 -7.86 -20.23
C TYR A 267 -0.23 -7.82 -21.50
N LEU A 268 -1.47 -7.32 -21.41
CA LEU A 268 -2.34 -7.14 -22.56
C LEU A 268 -1.74 -6.16 -23.58
N LEU A 269 -1.00 -5.15 -23.12
CA LEU A 269 -0.22 -4.23 -23.96
C LEU A 269 1.11 -4.81 -24.49
N LYS A 270 1.45 -6.07 -24.17
CA LYS A 270 2.71 -6.74 -24.52
C LYS A 270 3.98 -5.94 -24.19
N ARG A 271 3.94 -5.15 -23.10
CA ARG A 271 5.04 -4.23 -22.69
C ARG A 271 6.23 -4.93 -22.04
N PHE A 272 6.14 -6.23 -21.72
CA PHE A 272 7.25 -6.99 -21.15
C PHE A 272 7.23 -8.47 -21.54
N PRO A 273 8.40 -9.13 -21.58
CA PRO A 273 8.49 -10.57 -21.80
C PRO A 273 8.09 -11.38 -20.55
N VAL A 274 7.15 -12.31 -20.71
CA VAL A 274 6.58 -13.13 -19.63
C VAL A 274 7.62 -13.94 -18.83
N PRO A 275 8.63 -14.59 -19.43
CA PRO A 275 9.59 -15.41 -18.67
C PRO A 275 10.36 -14.60 -17.62
N TYR A 276 10.81 -13.39 -17.98
CA TYR A 276 11.49 -12.50 -17.04
C TYR A 276 10.56 -12.02 -15.94
N ALA A 277 9.30 -11.73 -16.26
CA ALA A 277 8.31 -11.32 -15.27
C ALA A 277 8.06 -12.40 -14.22
N LEU A 278 7.91 -13.67 -14.63
CA LEU A 278 7.75 -14.80 -13.71
C LEU A 278 8.99 -14.97 -12.81
N TYR A 279 10.19 -14.87 -13.36
CA TYR A 279 11.43 -14.91 -12.59
C TYR A 279 11.46 -13.81 -11.51
N PHE A 280 11.17 -12.56 -11.88
CA PHE A 280 11.13 -11.44 -10.92
C PHE A 280 10.00 -11.56 -9.89
N ILE A 281 8.87 -12.18 -10.24
CA ILE A 281 7.81 -12.47 -9.26
C ILE A 281 8.31 -13.50 -8.24
N ALA A 282 8.92 -14.60 -8.69
CA ALA A 282 9.42 -15.64 -7.80
C ALA A 282 10.48 -15.08 -6.83
N VAL A 283 11.52 -14.41 -7.37
CA VAL A 283 12.60 -13.83 -6.56
C VAL A 283 12.05 -12.80 -5.56
N ALA A 284 11.15 -11.91 -6.00
CA ALA A 284 10.60 -10.89 -5.11
C ALA A 284 9.67 -11.45 -4.03
N THR A 285 8.94 -12.52 -4.32
CA THR A 285 8.08 -13.19 -3.33
C THR A 285 8.96 -13.82 -2.24
N VAL A 286 10.01 -14.55 -2.63
CA VAL A 286 10.96 -15.15 -1.68
C VAL A 286 11.69 -14.08 -0.87
N ALA A 287 12.19 -13.04 -1.54
CA ALA A 287 12.88 -11.93 -0.87
C ALA A 287 11.95 -11.17 0.10
N ALA A 288 10.68 -10.96 -0.27
CA ALA A 288 9.71 -10.32 0.61
C ALA A 288 9.39 -11.22 1.83
N PHE A 289 9.21 -12.53 1.62
CA PHE A 289 8.95 -13.46 2.72
C PHE A 289 10.10 -13.48 3.74
N ILE A 290 11.34 -13.64 3.26
CA ILE A 290 12.54 -13.59 4.10
C ILE A 290 12.69 -12.20 4.74
N GLY A 291 12.48 -11.14 3.97
CA GLY A 291 12.58 -9.75 4.41
C GLY A 291 11.62 -9.43 5.56
N GLN A 292 10.36 -9.85 5.49
CA GLN A 292 9.40 -9.66 6.58
C GLN A 292 9.84 -10.35 7.87
N HIS A 293 10.33 -11.59 7.76
CA HIS A 293 10.81 -12.34 8.91
C HIS A 293 12.06 -11.69 9.55
N VAL A 294 13.01 -11.28 8.72
CA VAL A 294 14.23 -10.61 9.16
C VAL A 294 13.93 -9.24 9.78
N VAL A 295 13.11 -8.41 9.13
CA VAL A 295 12.72 -7.09 9.63
C VAL A 295 12.04 -7.21 10.99
N ARG A 296 11.10 -8.15 11.17
CA ARG A 296 10.47 -8.38 12.48
C ARG A 296 11.50 -8.74 13.55
N ARG A 297 12.43 -9.64 13.24
CA ARG A 297 13.51 -10.01 14.19
C ARG A 297 14.41 -8.82 14.52
N PHE A 298 14.70 -7.96 13.56
CA PHE A 298 15.44 -6.72 13.77
C PHE A 298 14.68 -5.70 14.61
N ILE A 299 13.35 -5.58 14.48
CA ILE A 299 12.51 -4.74 15.36
C ILE A 299 12.69 -5.15 16.82
N LEU A 300 12.62 -6.46 17.07
CA LEU A 300 12.73 -7.03 18.41
C LEU A 300 14.15 -6.82 18.99
N LEU A 301 15.18 -7.00 18.17
CA LEU A 301 16.58 -6.82 18.60
C LEU A 301 16.95 -5.35 18.85
N LEU A 302 16.52 -4.43 17.98
CA LEU A 302 16.93 -3.02 18.04
C LEU A 302 16.04 -2.18 18.96
N GLY A 303 14.81 -2.63 19.23
CA GLY A 303 13.85 -1.96 20.11
C GLY A 303 13.60 -0.49 19.73
N ARG A 304 13.71 -0.17 18.44
CA ARG A 304 13.53 1.15 17.82
C ARG A 304 12.97 0.97 16.41
N ALA A 305 11.73 1.40 16.18
CA ALA A 305 11.10 1.32 14.87
C ALA A 305 11.70 2.35 13.88
N SER A 306 12.24 3.45 14.41
CA SER A 306 12.87 4.52 13.63
C SER A 306 14.00 4.07 12.70
N LEU A 307 14.79 3.05 13.07
CA LEU A 307 15.88 2.53 12.23
C LEU A 307 15.39 1.92 10.92
N ILE A 308 14.22 1.28 10.93
CA ILE A 308 13.63 0.69 9.72
C ILE A 308 13.19 1.78 8.75
N ILE A 309 12.59 2.85 9.28
CA ILE A 309 12.18 3.99 8.46
C ILE A 309 13.39 4.60 7.75
N PHE A 310 14.54 4.70 8.43
CA PHE A 310 15.79 5.15 7.81
C PHE A 310 16.32 4.19 6.73
N ILE A 311 16.30 2.87 6.99
CA ILE A 311 16.72 1.87 5.99
C ILE A 311 15.81 1.96 4.75
N LEU A 312 14.49 2.02 4.95
CA LEU A 312 13.53 2.16 3.85
C LEU A 312 13.76 3.45 3.06
N ALA A 313 13.90 4.59 3.74
CA ALA A 313 14.19 5.88 3.09
C ALA A 313 15.49 5.80 2.26
N PHE A 314 16.55 5.22 2.81
CA PHE A 314 17.82 5.03 2.11
C PHE A 314 17.66 4.13 0.87
N THR A 315 16.95 3.01 0.98
CA THR A 315 16.72 2.12 -0.18
C THR A 315 15.89 2.78 -1.29
N ILE A 316 14.89 3.59 -0.93
CA ILE A 316 14.11 4.37 -1.91
C ILE A 316 14.99 5.42 -2.58
N PHE A 317 15.85 6.10 -1.82
CA PHE A 317 16.79 7.09 -2.35
C PHE A 317 17.77 6.47 -3.36
N VAL A 318 18.39 5.34 -3.01
CA VAL A 318 19.29 4.61 -3.92
C VAL A 318 18.53 4.16 -5.17
N SER A 319 17.29 3.67 -5.02
CA SER A 319 16.44 3.31 -6.15
C SER A 319 16.13 4.49 -7.06
N ALA A 320 15.89 5.68 -6.49
CA ALA A 320 15.67 6.93 -7.23
C ALA A 320 16.88 7.31 -8.08
N ILE A 321 18.09 7.21 -7.51
CA ILE A 321 19.34 7.50 -8.22
C ILE A 321 19.58 6.48 -9.33
N SER A 322 19.44 5.18 -9.05
CA SER A 322 19.69 4.14 -10.06
C SER A 322 18.68 4.18 -11.21
N LEU A 323 17.38 4.20 -10.92
CA LEU A 323 16.33 4.25 -11.96
C LEU A 323 16.33 5.60 -12.69
N GLY A 324 16.50 6.69 -11.96
CA GLY A 324 16.64 8.02 -12.55
C GLY A 324 17.85 8.12 -13.47
N GLY A 325 18.99 7.59 -13.04
CA GLY A 325 20.23 7.56 -13.83
C GLY A 325 20.08 6.74 -15.11
N VAL A 326 19.51 5.54 -15.03
CA VAL A 326 19.23 4.70 -16.22
C VAL A 326 18.23 5.38 -17.16
N GLY A 327 17.18 6.00 -16.60
CA GLY A 327 16.18 6.73 -17.38
C GLY A 327 16.78 7.94 -18.12
N ILE A 328 17.63 8.72 -17.45
CA ILE A 328 18.33 9.86 -18.05
C ILE A 328 19.33 9.38 -19.11
N SER A 329 20.10 8.33 -18.84
CA SER A 329 21.05 7.77 -19.81
C SER A 329 20.36 7.27 -21.07
N ASN A 330 19.22 6.57 -20.93
CA ASN A 330 18.43 6.13 -22.06
C ASN A 330 17.85 7.32 -22.86
N MET A 331 17.40 8.36 -22.16
CA MET A 331 16.89 9.58 -22.78
C MET A 331 17.98 10.30 -23.60
N ILE A 332 19.19 10.43 -23.06
CA ILE A 332 20.33 11.03 -23.78
C ILE A 332 20.64 10.22 -25.05
N GLY A 333 20.69 8.89 -24.94
CA GLY A 333 20.91 8.02 -26.10
C GLY A 333 19.82 8.16 -27.18
N LYS A 334 18.56 8.34 -26.80
CA LYS A 334 17.46 8.61 -27.76
C LYS A 334 17.59 9.97 -28.44
N ILE A 335 18.04 11.01 -27.72
CA ILE A 335 18.32 12.34 -28.28
C ILE A 335 19.45 12.26 -29.30
N GLU A 336 20.54 11.57 -28.98
CA GLU A 336 21.68 11.40 -29.88
C GLU A 336 21.28 10.69 -31.19
N ARG A 337 20.41 9.67 -31.10
CA ARG A 337 19.88 8.95 -32.27
C ARG A 337 18.78 9.68 -33.03
N HIS A 338 18.43 10.91 -32.64
CA HIS A 338 17.34 11.70 -33.25
C HIS A 338 16.00 10.94 -33.31
N GLU A 339 15.75 10.07 -32.33
CA GLU A 339 14.49 9.32 -32.24
C GLU A 339 13.35 10.22 -31.76
N TYR A 340 12.12 9.92 -32.21
CA TYR A 340 10.93 10.66 -31.77
C TYR A 340 10.71 10.48 -30.26
N MET A 341 10.80 11.58 -29.51
CA MET A 341 10.58 11.61 -28.05
C MET A 341 9.25 12.26 -27.63
N GLY A 342 8.32 12.40 -28.59
CA GLY A 342 7.02 13.02 -28.37
C GLY A 342 5.97 12.02 -27.87
N PHE A 343 4.72 12.47 -27.85
CA PHE A 343 3.57 11.67 -27.42
C PHE A 343 3.22 10.60 -28.46
N GLU A 344 2.95 9.37 -28.00
CA GLU A 344 2.44 8.33 -28.88
C GLU A 344 0.92 8.44 -29.05
N ASN A 345 0.42 8.02 -30.22
CA ASN A 345 -1.01 8.03 -30.51
C ASN A 345 -1.64 6.71 -30.07
N LEU A 346 -2.54 6.78 -29.08
CA LEU A 346 -3.28 5.61 -28.56
C LEU A 346 -3.97 4.80 -29.67
N CYS A 347 -4.52 5.47 -30.69
CA CYS A 347 -5.23 4.82 -31.81
C CYS A 347 -4.31 4.22 -32.89
N ARG A 348 -3.02 4.57 -32.92
CA ARG A 348 -2.03 3.96 -33.84
C ARG A 348 -1.31 2.76 -33.23
N TYR A 349 -1.47 2.54 -31.92
CA TYR A 349 -0.87 1.43 -31.21
C TYR A 349 -1.55 0.12 -31.66
N LYS A 350 -0.86 -0.66 -32.50
CA LYS A 350 -1.21 -2.05 -32.81
C LYS A 350 -0.45 -2.92 -31.82
N GLY A 351 -1.15 -3.42 -30.80
CA GLY A 351 -0.60 -4.25 -29.75
C GLY A 351 0.00 -5.57 -30.24
#